data_AF-A0AA95SIR8-F1
#
_entry.id   AF-A0AA95SIR8-F1
#
_cell.length_a   1.000
_cell.length_b   1.000
_cell.length_c   1.000
_cell.angle_alpha   90.00
_cell.angle_beta   90.00
_cell.angle_gamma   90.00
#
_symmetry.space_group_name_H-M   'P 1'
#
loop_
_entity.id
_entity.type
_entity.pdbx_description
1 polymer ?
#
loop_
_entity_poly.entity_id
_entity_poly.type
_entity_poly.pdbx_seq_one_letter_code
_entity_poly.pdbx_strand_id
1 'polypeptide(L)'
;MEQDSSEKNARITAFAEQFIQLRNRGTALSAKDKNSLAKVAGLDVPLEKLLKWMKEIHLDYSGHSPLGTINSMAYYEAAILTRMSKGNAKNKKGTESLKERMARLEKQGKLT
;
A
#
# COMPACT_ATOMS: atom_id res chain seq x y z
N MET A 1 8.88 -15.04 26.60
CA MET A 1 8.32 -14.10 25.60
C MET A 1 9.04 -14.37 24.28
N GLU A 2 8.57 -15.33 23.48
CA GLU A 2 9.21 -15.70 22.19
C GLU A 2 8.20 -15.91 21.04
N GLN A 3 6.91 -15.64 21.28
CA GLN A 3 5.85 -15.89 20.29
C GLN A 3 5.79 -14.84 19.17
N ASP A 4 6.30 -13.63 19.41
CA ASP A 4 6.15 -12.50 18.48
C ASP A 4 7.02 -12.64 17.20
N SER A 5 8.15 -13.37 17.29
CA SER A 5 9.06 -13.55 16.15
C SER A 5 8.62 -14.63 15.17
N SER A 6 7.94 -15.68 15.66
CA SER A 6 7.52 -16.80 14.81
C SER A 6 6.32 -16.44 13.92
N GLU A 7 5.33 -15.72 14.46
CA GLU A 7 4.18 -15.26 13.69
C GLU A 7 4.57 -14.23 12.63
N LYS A 8 5.50 -13.31 12.96
CA LYS A 8 6.05 -12.36 12.00
C LYS A 8 6.78 -13.08 10.86
N ASN A 9 7.59 -14.09 11.15
CA ASN A 9 8.24 -14.88 10.12
C ASN A 9 7.23 -15.65 9.25
N ALA A 10 6.19 -16.23 9.84
CA ALA A 10 5.14 -16.91 9.07
C ALA A 10 4.41 -15.93 8.13
N ARG A 11 4.10 -14.72 8.61
CA ARG A 11 3.53 -13.64 7.78
C ARG A 11 4.46 -13.24 6.63
N ILE A 12 5.75 -13.05 6.92
CA ILE A 12 6.75 -12.69 5.90
C ILE A 12 6.80 -13.77 4.82
N THR A 13 6.86 -15.05 5.21
CA THR A 13 6.91 -16.18 4.28
C THR A 13 5.66 -16.25 3.41
N ALA A 14 4.46 -16.22 4.00
CA ALA A 14 3.21 -16.27 3.24
C ALA A 14 3.08 -15.10 2.25
N PHE A 15 3.53 -13.92 2.65
CA PHE A 15 3.52 -12.73 1.79
C PHE A 15 4.57 -12.81 0.68
N ALA A 16 5.76 -13.35 0.98
CA ALA A 16 6.82 -13.59 0.01
C ALA A 16 6.41 -14.62 -1.04
N GLU A 17 5.79 -15.73 -0.63
CA GLU A 17 5.26 -16.76 -1.54
C GLU A 17 4.24 -16.18 -2.50
N GLN A 18 3.32 -15.35 -2.00
CA GLN A 18 2.34 -14.70 -2.86
C GLN A 18 2.99 -13.74 -3.86
N PHE A 19 4.07 -13.06 -3.48
CA PHE A 19 4.80 -12.17 -4.38
C PHE A 19 5.49 -12.96 -5.49
N ILE A 20 6.10 -14.09 -5.15
CA ILE A 20 6.70 -15.00 -6.12
C ILE A 20 5.64 -15.54 -7.10
N GLN A 21 4.46 -15.93 -6.60
CA GLN A 21 3.35 -16.39 -7.43
C GLN A 21 2.86 -15.30 -8.40
N LEU A 22 2.65 -14.08 -7.91
CA LEU A 22 2.21 -12.95 -8.76
C LEU A 22 3.26 -12.54 -9.79
N ARG A 23 4.55 -12.58 -9.42
CA ARG A 23 5.64 -12.23 -10.34
C ARG A 23 5.74 -13.22 -11.50
N ASN A 24 5.31 -14.48 -11.31
CA ASN A 24 5.37 -15.56 -12.29
C ASN A 24 6.72 -15.65 -13.05
N ARG A 25 7.81 -15.21 -12.41
CA ARG A 25 9.12 -15.03 -13.04
C ARG A 25 10.23 -15.17 -11.99
N GLY A 26 10.49 -16.43 -11.64
CA GLY A 26 11.57 -16.83 -10.72
C GLY A 26 11.26 -16.61 -9.24
N THR A 27 11.91 -17.42 -8.40
CA THR A 27 11.78 -17.40 -6.93
C THR A 27 12.81 -16.49 -6.25
N ALA A 28 13.65 -15.81 -7.04
CA ALA A 28 14.76 -15.02 -6.53
C ALA A 28 14.27 -13.70 -5.91
N LEU A 29 14.30 -13.66 -4.57
CA LEU A 29 14.12 -12.45 -3.76
C LEU A 29 15.48 -11.87 -3.40
N SER A 30 15.72 -10.62 -3.75
CA SER A 30 16.93 -9.91 -3.33
C SER A 30 16.89 -9.64 -1.82
N ALA A 31 18.06 -9.38 -1.22
CA ALA A 31 18.14 -8.94 0.18
C ALA A 31 17.31 -7.68 0.45
N LYS A 32 17.19 -6.80 -0.56
CA LYS A 32 16.29 -5.63 -0.53
C LYS A 32 14.82 -6.04 -0.44
N ASP A 33 14.40 -7.04 -1.21
CA ASP A 33 13.01 -7.52 -1.18
C ASP A 33 12.67 -8.14 0.17
N LYS A 34 13.58 -8.93 0.75
CA LYS A 34 13.42 -9.49 2.11
C LYS A 34 13.27 -8.40 3.17
N ASN A 35 14.03 -7.31 3.05
CA ASN A 35 13.92 -6.17 3.97
C ASN A 35 12.57 -5.46 3.83
N SER A 36 12.11 -5.19 2.60
CA SER A 36 10.79 -4.62 2.34
C SER A 36 9.66 -5.52 2.84
N LEU A 37 9.76 -6.85 2.66
CA LEU A 37 8.80 -7.81 3.20
C LEU A 37 8.72 -7.73 4.72
N ALA A 38 9.86 -7.69 5.42
CA ALA A 38 9.90 -7.56 6.88
C ALA A 38 9.25 -6.26 7.36
N LYS A 39 9.49 -5.14 6.67
CA LYS A 39 8.83 -3.86 6.97
C LYS A 39 7.32 -3.93 6.80
N VAL A 40 6.85 -4.50 5.69
CA VAL A 40 5.42 -4.60 5.39
C VAL A 40 4.71 -5.58 6.33
N ALA A 41 5.36 -6.70 6.69
CA ALA A 41 4.83 -7.64 7.67
C ALA A 41 4.77 -7.09 9.09
N GLY A 42 5.63 -6.11 9.41
CA GLY A 42 5.61 -5.37 10.66
C GLY A 42 4.53 -4.27 10.74
N LEU A 43 3.81 -4.01 9.65
CA LEU A 43 2.67 -3.10 9.68
C LEU A 43 1.50 -3.73 10.46
N ASP A 44 0.72 -2.89 11.14
CA ASP A 44 -0.54 -3.28 11.79
C ASP A 44 -1.64 -3.50 10.74
N VAL A 45 -1.43 -4.48 9.88
CA VAL A 45 -2.34 -4.86 8.79
C VAL A 45 -2.54 -6.36 8.84
N PRO A 46 -3.78 -6.84 8.77
CA PRO A 46 -4.03 -8.27 8.64
C PRO A 46 -3.46 -8.79 7.32
N LEU A 47 -2.87 -9.98 7.37
CA LEU A 47 -2.24 -10.64 6.22
C LEU A 47 -3.18 -10.71 5.01
N GLU A 48 -4.45 -11.05 5.22
CA GLU A 48 -5.47 -11.11 4.17
C GLU A 48 -5.61 -9.80 3.39
N LYS A 49 -5.51 -8.67 4.09
CA LYS A 49 -5.61 -7.34 3.48
C LYS A 49 -4.35 -7.00 2.70
N LEU A 50 -3.16 -7.39 3.19
CA LEU A 50 -1.91 -7.27 2.43
C LEU A 50 -1.97 -8.10 1.14
N LEU A 51 -2.43 -9.35 1.22
CA LEU A 51 -2.58 -10.23 0.05
C LEU A 51 -3.56 -9.64 -0.97
N LYS A 52 -4.70 -9.11 -0.50
CA LYS A 52 -5.67 -8.42 -1.36
C LYS A 52 -5.05 -7.20 -2.04
N TRP A 53 -4.34 -6.37 -1.28
CA TRP A 53 -3.66 -5.18 -1.82
C TRP A 53 -2.63 -5.54 -2.87
N MET A 54 -1.87 -6.61 -2.67
CA MET A 54 -0.89 -7.08 -3.63
C MET A 54 -1.52 -7.51 -4.95
N LYS A 55 -2.64 -8.25 -4.90
CA LYS A 55 -3.42 -8.61 -6.09
C LYS A 55 -3.96 -7.39 -6.81
N GLU A 56 -4.52 -6.43 -6.08
CA GLU A 56 -5.06 -5.19 -6.68
C GLU A 56 -3.97 -4.33 -7.34
N ILE A 57 -2.81 -4.17 -6.69
CA ILE A 57 -1.66 -3.45 -7.27
C ILE A 57 -1.17 -4.16 -8.53
N HIS A 58 -1.13 -5.49 -8.52
CA HIS A 58 -0.70 -6.27 -9.67
C HIS A 58 -1.69 -6.19 -10.84
N LEU A 59 -3.01 -6.24 -10.55
CA LEU A 59 -4.07 -6.07 -11.55
C LEU A 59 -4.04 -4.67 -12.18
N ASP A 60 -3.90 -3.63 -11.35
CA ASP A 60 -3.79 -2.23 -11.79
C ASP A 60 -2.58 -2.06 -12.72
N TYR A 61 -1.42 -2.56 -12.29
CA TYR A 61 -0.19 -2.51 -13.09
C TYR A 61 -0.29 -3.31 -14.39
N SER A 62 -0.84 -4.53 -14.35
CA SER A 62 -1.05 -5.37 -15.54
C SER A 62 -2.03 -4.75 -16.52
N GLY A 63 -3.01 -3.97 -16.06
CA GLY A 63 -3.92 -3.22 -16.92
C GLY A 63 -3.23 -2.07 -17.66
N HIS A 64 -2.20 -1.46 -17.05
CA HIS A 64 -1.40 -0.40 -17.67
C HIS A 64 -0.20 -0.91 -18.48
N SER A 65 0.30 -2.11 -18.20
CA SER A 65 1.45 -2.72 -18.88
C SER A 65 1.27 -4.23 -19.00
N PRO A 66 0.68 -4.73 -20.11
CA PRO A 66 0.33 -6.14 -20.28
C PRO A 66 1.54 -7.09 -20.34
N LEU A 67 2.73 -6.57 -20.63
CA LEU A 67 4.01 -7.30 -20.61
C LEU A 67 4.89 -6.94 -19.40
N GLY A 68 4.45 -5.97 -18.60
CA GLY A 68 5.20 -5.45 -17.47
C GLY A 68 4.93 -6.27 -16.22
N THR A 69 5.99 -6.77 -15.59
CA THR A 69 5.90 -7.41 -14.28
C THR A 69 6.57 -6.55 -13.22
N ILE A 70 5.95 -6.46 -12.04
CA ILE A 70 6.58 -5.79 -10.91
C ILE A 70 7.72 -6.68 -10.41
N ASN A 71 8.96 -6.23 -10.64
CA ASN A 71 10.16 -6.99 -10.30
C ASN A 71 10.71 -6.69 -8.90
N SER A 72 10.20 -5.65 -8.23
CA SER A 72 10.77 -5.15 -6.99
C SER A 72 9.71 -5.04 -5.91
N MET A 73 9.98 -5.61 -4.74
CA MET A 73 9.07 -5.54 -3.60
C MET A 73 8.95 -4.13 -3.02
N ALA A 74 9.97 -3.30 -3.21
CA ALA A 74 9.94 -1.87 -2.88
C ALA A 74 8.76 -1.14 -3.55
N TYR A 75 8.33 -1.59 -4.75
CA TYR A 75 7.16 -1.01 -5.41
C TYR A 75 5.88 -1.32 -4.65
N TYR A 76 5.71 -2.58 -4.20
CA TYR A 76 4.57 -2.97 -3.38
C TYR A 76 4.58 -2.27 -2.03
N GLU A 77 5.74 -2.13 -1.38
CA GLU A 77 5.89 -1.36 -0.13
C GLU A 77 5.40 0.09 -0.33
N ALA A 78 5.90 0.79 -1.34
CA ALA A 78 5.50 2.17 -1.63
C ALA A 78 4.01 2.28 -1.99
N ALA A 79 3.47 1.33 -2.76
CA ALA A 79 2.06 1.30 -3.14
C ALA A 79 1.15 1.03 -1.93
N ILE A 80 1.54 0.10 -1.04
CA ILE A 80 0.83 -0.22 0.20
C ILE A 80 0.84 1.00 1.15
N LEU A 81 1.99 1.64 1.34
CA LEU A 81 2.13 2.86 2.14
C LEU A 81 1.30 4.02 1.55
N THR A 82 1.30 4.14 0.23
CA THR A 82 0.46 5.13 -0.47
C THR A 82 -1.02 4.83 -0.26
N ARG A 83 -1.42 3.56 -0.25
CA ARG A 83 -2.81 3.14 -0.04
C ARG A 83 -3.27 3.37 1.39
N MET A 84 -2.42 3.11 2.37
CA MET A 84 -2.63 3.48 3.77
C MET A 84 -2.76 4.99 3.93
N SER A 85 -1.83 5.75 3.36
CA SER A 85 -1.83 7.21 3.41
C SER A 85 -3.07 7.77 2.72
N LYS A 86 -3.51 7.22 1.58
CA LYS A 86 -4.75 7.61 0.90
C LYS A 86 -6.02 7.19 1.65
N GLY A 87 -6.00 6.04 2.33
CA GLY A 87 -7.08 5.60 3.21
C GLY A 87 -7.28 6.56 4.39
N ASN A 88 -6.17 7.05 4.96
CA ASN A 88 -6.19 8.13 5.95
C ASN A 88 -6.51 9.51 5.35
N ALA A 89 -6.06 9.77 4.11
CA ALA A 89 -6.32 11.04 3.42
C ALA A 89 -7.76 11.17 2.91
N LYS A 90 -8.53 10.07 2.77
CA LYS A 90 -9.99 10.16 2.58
C LYS A 90 -10.70 10.74 3.80
N ASN A 91 -10.07 10.70 4.98
CA ASN A 91 -10.51 11.44 6.19
C ASN A 91 -9.74 12.75 6.41
N LYS A 92 -8.76 13.10 5.56
CA LYS A 92 -7.93 14.32 5.69
C LYS A 92 -7.79 15.16 4.40
N LYS A 93 -8.65 14.96 3.41
CA LYS A 93 -9.16 16.05 2.58
C LYS A 93 -10.46 16.47 3.28
N GLY A 94 -10.49 17.47 4.15
CA GLY A 94 -9.94 18.78 3.85
C GLY A 94 -10.63 19.40 2.63
N THR A 95 -11.79 18.90 2.21
CA THR A 95 -12.78 19.73 1.55
C THR A 95 -13.41 20.56 2.65
N GLU A 96 -12.89 21.77 2.90
CA GLU A 96 -13.80 22.87 3.23
C GLU A 96 -14.96 22.73 2.25
N SER A 97 -16.15 22.46 2.79
CA SER A 97 -17.33 22.36 1.95
C SER A 97 -17.47 23.69 1.19
N LEU A 98 -18.05 23.71 -0.01
CA LEU A 98 -18.26 24.97 -0.76
C LEU A 98 -18.85 26.07 0.14
N LYS A 99 -19.68 25.67 1.11
CA LYS A 99 -20.26 26.50 2.17
C LYS A 99 -19.23 27.18 3.09
N GLU A 100 -18.18 26.48 3.50
CA GLU A 100 -17.08 27.05 4.32
C GLU A 100 -16.21 28.00 3.48
N ARG A 101 -15.95 27.66 2.22
CA ARG A 101 -15.25 28.55 1.29
C ARG A 101 -16.04 29.83 1.03
N MET A 102 -17.37 29.75 0.89
CA MET A 102 -18.27 30.91 0.73
C MET A 102 -18.31 31.79 1.98
N ALA A 103 -18.48 31.21 3.16
CA ALA A 103 -18.48 31.95 4.42
C ALA A 103 -17.17 32.73 4.64
N ARG A 104 -16.02 32.18 4.20
CA ARG A 104 -14.73 32.86 4.24
C ARG A 104 -14.62 34.02 3.24
N LEU A 105 -15.27 33.91 2.08
CA LEU A 105 -15.25 34.94 1.02
C LEU A 105 -16.20 36.11 1.35
N GLU A 106 -17.37 35.83 1.91
CA GLU A 106 -18.29 36.84 2.47
C GLU A 106 -17.63 37.61 3.61
N LYS A 107 -16.98 36.91 4.54
CA LYS A 107 -16.28 37.54 5.68
C LYS A 107 -15.05 38.37 5.27
N GLN A 108 -14.48 38.08 4.10
CA GLN A 108 -13.37 38.85 3.52
C GLN A 108 -13.84 39.96 2.56
N GLY A 109 -15.15 40.17 2.39
CA GLY A 109 -15.72 41.19 1.51
C GLY A 109 -15.39 40.99 0.02
N LYS A 110 -15.10 39.75 -0.40
CA LYS A 110 -14.76 39.38 -1.78
C LYS A 110 -15.94 38.79 -2.56
N LEU A 111 -17.10 38.72 -1.93
CA LEU A 111 -18.37 38.37 -2.55
C LEU A 111 -19.28 39.59 -2.41
N THR A 112 -19.54 40.26 -3.53
CA THR A 112 -20.46 41.40 -3.65
C THR A 112 -21.67 40.96 -4.45
#